data_AF-A0AAD7LPY0-F1
#
_entry.id   AF-A0AAD7LPY0-F1
#
_cell.length_a   1.000
_cell.length_b   1.000
_cell.length_c   1.000
_cell.angle_alpha   90.00
_cell.angle_beta   90.00
_cell.angle_gamma   90.00
#
_symmetry.space_group_name_H-M   'P 1'
#
loop_
_entity.id
_entity.type
_entity.pdbx_description
1 polymer ?
#
loop_
_entity_poly.entity_id
_entity_poly.type
_entity_poly.pdbx_seq_one_letter_code
_entity_poly.pdbx_strand_id
1 'polypeptide(L)'
;MTQDHYNLDKGIIAEYIKNTINEDPTTPGAVLLTMIKDHFHYSPSLSKIFKAKKKAINLVFGNWEESYNELPRYLNALRVTNPGTRFEWKVNPTNHPGQVIFQRVFWAFGPSIEAFHHCRPVLQIDGTFLCGKYTGKLLVATGVDGNNSLVPVAFAVVEEENTDSWGWFLSLIRMHVTQRVGICLISDRHAGIIAAASDPRNGWTKPYGYHRFCVRHIASNFHKTHKNMKAKNLLIHTASQTQKRKFDKYFKKFVQLDSEYAA
;
A
#
# COMPACT_ATOMS: atom_id res chain seq x y z
N MET A 1 20.09 -8.38 35.22
CA MET A 1 19.71 -7.16 35.96
C MET A 1 19.85 -5.98 35.02
N THR A 2 18.82 -5.16 34.83
CA THR A 2 18.93 -3.93 34.03
C THR A 2 19.80 -2.93 34.79
N GLN A 3 21.04 -2.73 34.35
CA GLN A 3 21.86 -1.60 34.78
C GLN A 3 21.41 -0.37 33.98
N ASP A 4 20.21 0.14 34.30
CA ASP A 4 19.68 1.36 33.70
C ASP A 4 20.22 2.55 34.49
N HIS A 5 20.97 3.44 33.83
CA HIS A 5 21.53 4.63 34.47
C HIS A 5 20.60 5.83 34.26
N TYR A 6 20.29 6.56 35.34
CA TYR A 6 19.36 7.71 35.30
C TYR A 6 19.79 8.78 34.28
N ASN A 7 21.10 9.03 34.17
CA ASN A 7 21.63 10.02 33.23
C ASN A 7 21.74 9.53 31.78
N LEU A 8 21.65 8.22 31.50
CA LEU A 8 21.63 7.71 30.11
C LEU A 8 20.20 7.76 29.58
N ASP A 9 19.70 8.97 29.36
CA ASP A 9 18.33 9.19 28.97
C ASP A 9 18.10 8.90 27.47
N LYS A 10 16.83 8.92 27.04
CA LYS A 10 16.46 8.69 25.64
C LYS A 10 17.01 9.74 24.68
N GLY A 11 17.40 10.93 25.17
CA GLY A 11 17.98 12.00 24.38
C GLY A 11 19.43 11.71 24.01
N ILE A 12 20.24 11.36 25.00
CA ILE A 12 21.66 11.00 24.78
C ILE A 12 21.76 9.77 23.88
N ILE A 13 20.96 8.73 24.14
CA ILE A 13 20.92 7.54 23.29
C ILE A 13 20.52 7.92 21.85
N ALA A 14 19.54 8.80 21.67
CA ALA A 14 19.07 9.21 20.35
C ALA A 14 20.13 9.97 19.55
N GLU A 15 20.87 10.87 20.18
CA GLU A 15 21.98 11.58 19.51
C GLU A 15 23.11 10.61 19.14
N TYR A 16 23.45 9.67 20.02
CA TYR A 16 24.49 8.68 19.74
C TYR A 16 24.14 7.79 18.54
N ILE A 17 22.91 7.27 18.46
CA ILE A 17 22.49 6.39 17.35
C ILE A 17 22.06 7.14 16.09
N LYS A 18 22.10 8.48 16.10
CA LYS A 18 21.52 9.32 15.03
C LYS A 18 22.09 9.00 13.65
N ASN A 19 23.41 8.85 13.55
CA ASN A 19 24.08 8.56 12.28
C ASN A 19 23.71 7.16 11.75
N THR A 20 23.67 6.16 12.63
CA THR A 20 23.20 4.81 12.27
C THR A 20 21.77 4.83 11.74
N ILE A 21 20.89 5.62 12.37
CA ILE A 21 19.51 5.78 11.92
C ILE A 21 19.40 6.55 10.60
N ASN A 22 20.30 7.51 10.35
CA ASN A 22 20.37 8.23 9.09
C ASN A 22 20.80 7.32 7.93
N GLU A 23 21.71 6.39 8.18
CA GLU A 23 22.14 5.39 7.20
C GLU A 23 21.08 4.30 6.98
N ASP A 24 20.49 3.77 8.06
CA ASP A 24 19.44 2.76 8.00
C ASP A 24 18.39 2.95 9.12
N PRO A 25 17.23 3.56 8.80
CA PRO A 25 16.16 3.72 9.79
C PRO A 25 15.52 2.38 10.19
N THR A 26 15.75 1.30 9.45
CA THR A 26 15.19 -0.03 9.73
C THR A 26 16.00 -0.81 10.76
N THR A 27 17.19 -0.33 11.15
CA THR A 27 18.11 -1.01 12.07
C THR A 27 17.38 -1.56 13.31
N PRO A 28 17.46 -2.87 13.59
CA PRO A 28 16.70 -3.48 14.68
C PRO A 28 17.06 -2.92 16.05
N GLY A 29 16.06 -2.78 16.94
CA GLY A 29 16.28 -2.29 18.30
C GLY A 29 17.27 -3.14 19.12
N ALA A 30 17.38 -4.43 18.82
CA ALA A 30 18.36 -5.32 19.44
C ALA A 30 19.81 -4.94 19.06
N VAL A 31 20.04 -4.55 17.80
CA VAL A 31 21.36 -4.09 17.33
C VAL A 31 21.73 -2.79 18.03
N LEU A 32 20.79 -1.83 18.08
CA LEU A 32 20.98 -0.56 18.78
C LEU A 32 21.27 -0.76 20.28
N LEU A 33 20.61 -1.74 20.91
CA LEU A 33 20.88 -2.08 22.31
C LEU A 33 22.33 -2.57 22.49
N THR A 34 22.81 -3.44 21.60
CA THR A 34 24.21 -3.91 21.63
C THR A 34 25.18 -2.73 21.50
N MET A 35 24.95 -1.84 20.53
CA MET A 35 25.79 -0.64 20.35
C MET A 35 25.86 0.24 21.60
N ILE A 36 24.74 0.42 22.30
CA ILE A 36 24.68 1.20 23.53
C ILE A 36 25.38 0.50 24.69
N LYS A 37 25.27 -0.83 24.79
CA LYS A 37 26.00 -1.61 25.78
C LYS A 37 27.50 -1.53 25.57
N ASP A 38 27.96 -1.62 24.33
CA ASP A 38 29.38 -1.61 24.01
C ASP A 38 30.01 -0.25 24.28
N HIS A 39 29.29 0.84 24.00
CA HIS A 39 29.81 2.20 24.17
C HIS A 39 29.66 2.76 25.58
N PHE A 40 28.48 2.61 26.20
CA PHE A 40 28.19 3.20 27.50
C PHE A 40 28.37 2.22 28.67
N HIS A 41 28.62 0.93 28.38
CA HIS A 41 28.70 -0.14 29.38
C HIS A 41 27.44 -0.30 30.25
N TYR A 42 26.32 0.26 29.80
CA TYR A 42 25.00 0.16 30.44
C TYR A 42 24.02 -0.59 29.55
N SER A 43 23.07 -1.29 30.20
CA SER A 43 22.07 -2.09 29.51
C SER A 43 20.66 -1.51 29.74
N PRO A 44 20.28 -0.44 29.03
CA PRO A 44 18.93 0.12 29.11
C PRO A 44 17.89 -0.87 28.62
N SER A 45 16.63 -0.67 29.03
CA SER A 45 15.52 -1.50 28.53
C SER A 45 15.31 -1.32 27.02
N LEU A 46 14.83 -2.36 26.34
CA LEU A 46 14.44 -2.28 24.94
C LEU A 46 13.39 -1.19 24.70
N SER A 47 12.47 -0.96 25.65
CA SER A 47 11.51 0.14 25.57
C SER A 47 12.19 1.51 25.50
N LYS A 48 13.25 1.73 26.30
CA LYS A 48 14.06 2.96 26.26
C LYS A 48 14.77 3.11 24.91
N ILE A 49 15.33 2.02 24.37
CA ILE A 49 15.93 1.98 23.03
C ILE A 49 14.91 2.31 21.95
N PHE A 50 13.71 1.75 21.96
CA PHE A 50 12.67 2.08 20.98
C PHE A 50 12.23 3.55 21.06
N LYS A 51 12.12 4.11 22.27
CA LYS A 51 11.82 5.54 22.46
C LYS A 51 12.96 6.43 21.94
N ALA A 52 14.21 6.05 22.19
CA ALA A 52 15.38 6.75 21.67
C ALA A 52 15.48 6.65 20.15
N LYS A 53 15.26 5.45 19.57
CA LYS A 53 15.17 5.23 18.12
C LYS A 53 14.13 6.13 17.48
N LYS A 54 12.92 6.19 18.05
CA LYS A 54 11.86 7.10 17.56
C LYS A 54 12.29 8.57 17.62
N LYS A 55 12.99 8.98 18.69
CA LYS A 55 13.53 10.34 18.81
C LYS A 55 14.63 10.61 17.78
N ALA A 56 15.54 9.67 17.55
CA ALA A 56 16.58 9.77 16.53
C ALA A 56 15.99 9.88 15.11
N ILE A 57 14.97 9.06 14.78
CA ILE A 57 14.22 9.17 13.52
C ILE A 57 13.65 10.58 13.37
N ASN A 58 12.98 11.11 14.40
CA ASN A 58 12.43 12.47 14.35
C ASN A 58 13.51 13.54 14.18
N LEU A 59 14.70 13.36 14.74
CA LEU A 59 15.82 14.31 14.61
C LEU A 59 16.44 14.30 13.21
N VAL A 60 16.35 13.18 12.48
CA VAL A 60 16.95 13.03 11.15
C VAL A 60 15.94 13.35 10.05
N PHE A 61 14.74 12.76 10.13
CA PHE A 61 13.74 12.79 9.06
C PHE A 61 12.57 13.73 9.34
N GLY A 62 12.56 14.38 10.51
CA GLY A 62 11.43 15.13 11.00
C GLY A 62 10.33 14.23 11.59
N ASN A 63 9.34 14.88 12.18
CA ASN A 63 8.17 14.22 12.75
C ASN A 63 7.06 14.04 11.70
N TRP A 64 5.96 13.40 12.10
CA TRP A 64 4.84 13.13 11.20
C TRP A 64 4.22 14.41 10.63
N GLU A 65 4.02 15.45 11.44
CA GLU A 65 3.40 16.71 11.01
C GLU A 65 4.28 17.44 9.99
N GLU A 66 5.59 17.49 10.25
CA GLU A 66 6.59 18.00 9.31
C GLU A 66 6.56 17.23 7.99
N SER A 67 6.46 15.90 8.03
CA SER A 67 6.37 15.07 6.82
C SER A 67 5.14 15.43 5.96
N TYR A 68 3.96 15.60 6.57
CA TYR A 68 2.75 15.99 5.83
C TYR A 68 2.83 17.42 5.29
N ASN A 69 3.48 18.35 6.01
CA ASN A 69 3.69 19.72 5.55
C ASN A 69 4.66 19.80 4.37
N GLU A 70 5.63 18.89 4.27
CA GLU A 70 6.58 18.82 3.15
C GLU A 70 5.99 18.16 1.89
N LEU A 71 4.91 17.35 2.01
CA LEU A 71 4.35 16.61 0.88
C LEU A 71 4.03 17.48 -0.36
N PRO A 72 3.36 18.64 -0.25
CA PRO A 72 3.10 19.49 -1.42
C PRO A 72 4.38 19.95 -2.11
N ARG A 73 5.43 20.29 -1.35
CA ARG A 73 6.73 20.69 -1.89
C ARG A 73 7.41 19.51 -2.57
N TYR A 74 7.40 18.35 -1.94
CA TYR A 74 7.95 17.11 -2.47
C TYR A 74 7.28 16.70 -3.78
N LEU A 75 5.95 16.70 -3.86
CA LEU A 75 5.20 16.34 -5.07
C LEU A 75 5.45 17.32 -6.22
N ASN A 76 5.59 18.61 -5.91
CA ASN A 76 6.01 19.59 -6.90
C ASN A 76 7.42 19.32 -7.42
N ALA A 77 8.38 19.00 -6.54
CA ALA A 77 9.72 18.63 -6.93
C ALA A 77 9.74 17.34 -7.78
N LEU A 78 8.93 16.34 -7.44
CA LEU A 78 8.74 15.13 -8.24
C LEU A 78 8.22 15.46 -9.64
N ARG A 79 7.24 16.37 -9.75
CA ARG A 79 6.69 16.78 -11.04
C ARG A 79 7.69 17.52 -11.92
N VAL A 80 8.55 18.36 -11.32
CA VAL A 80 9.61 19.07 -12.05
C VAL A 80 10.70 18.11 -12.52
N THR A 81 11.11 17.17 -11.67
CA THR A 81 12.19 16.22 -11.98
C THR A 81 11.75 15.06 -12.87
N ASN A 82 10.45 14.70 -12.84
CA ASN A 82 9.85 13.64 -13.66
C ASN A 82 8.70 14.23 -14.50
N PRO A 83 9.01 14.83 -15.66
CA PRO A 83 8.00 15.39 -16.56
C PRO A 83 6.87 14.40 -16.85
N GLY A 84 5.64 14.90 -16.88
CA GLY A 84 4.44 14.09 -17.06
C GLY A 84 3.84 13.51 -15.77
N THR A 85 4.54 13.61 -14.63
CA THR A 85 3.98 13.22 -13.33
C THR A 85 2.73 14.01 -13.00
N ARG A 86 1.69 13.31 -12.57
CA ARG A 86 0.40 13.88 -12.13
C ARG A 86 0.23 13.64 -10.65
N PHE A 87 -0.29 14.62 -9.94
CA PHE A 87 -0.69 14.47 -8.55
C PHE A 87 -1.93 15.32 -8.27
N GLU A 88 -2.75 14.86 -7.34
CA GLU A 88 -3.93 15.57 -6.87
C GLU A 88 -3.92 15.58 -5.34
N TRP A 89 -4.07 16.77 -4.77
CA TRP A 89 -3.94 17.02 -3.34
C TRP A 89 -5.26 17.56 -2.79
N LYS A 90 -5.82 16.90 -1.77
CA LYS A 90 -7.09 17.28 -1.17
C LYS A 90 -6.93 17.55 0.32
N VAL A 91 -7.43 18.71 0.72
CA VAL A 91 -7.43 19.18 2.12
C VAL A 91 -8.80 19.72 2.48
N ASN A 92 -9.10 19.67 3.77
CA ASN A 92 -10.28 20.30 4.34
C ASN A 92 -9.89 21.64 4.99
N PRO A 93 -10.68 22.70 4.81
CA PRO A 93 -10.44 23.98 5.46
C PRO A 93 -10.61 23.87 6.98
N THR A 94 -9.98 24.78 7.70
CA THR A 94 -10.19 24.95 9.15
C THR A 94 -10.67 26.37 9.45
N ASN A 95 -11.10 26.60 10.70
CA ASN A 95 -11.46 27.93 11.18
C ASN A 95 -10.24 28.85 11.38
N HIS A 96 -9.02 28.34 11.23
CA HIS A 96 -7.79 29.10 11.40
C HIS A 96 -7.14 29.41 10.04
N PRO A 97 -6.97 30.69 9.68
CA PRO A 97 -6.31 31.07 8.43
C PRO A 97 -4.92 30.44 8.30
N GLY A 98 -4.63 29.87 7.13
CA GLY A 98 -3.35 29.20 6.86
C GLY A 98 -3.24 27.77 7.39
N GLN A 99 -4.26 27.24 8.08
CA GLN A 99 -4.30 25.84 8.53
C GLN A 99 -5.31 25.04 7.71
N VAL A 100 -4.88 23.87 7.28
CA VAL A 100 -5.70 22.90 6.55
C VAL A 100 -5.53 21.52 7.17
N ILE A 101 -6.58 20.70 7.11
CA ILE A 101 -6.52 19.30 7.50
C ILE A 101 -6.23 18.48 6.25
N PHE A 102 -5.13 17.73 6.26
CA PHE A 102 -4.84 16.75 5.22
C PHE A 102 -5.97 15.73 5.13
N GLN A 103 -6.52 15.54 3.93
CA GLN A 103 -7.51 14.49 3.68
C GLN A 103 -6.88 13.33 2.91
N ARG A 104 -6.37 13.61 1.71
CA ARG A 104 -5.80 12.58 0.83
C ARG A 104 -4.93 13.17 -0.28
N VAL A 105 -4.06 12.34 -0.82
CA VAL A 105 -3.22 12.67 -1.97
C VAL A 105 -3.13 11.50 -2.94
N PHE A 106 -3.08 11.80 -4.22
CA PHE A 106 -2.85 10.87 -5.32
C PHE A 106 -1.61 11.31 -6.10
N TRP A 107 -0.84 10.35 -6.61
CA TRP A 107 0.18 10.63 -7.61
C TRP A 107 0.42 9.45 -8.55
N ALA A 108 0.88 9.77 -9.76
CA ALA A 108 1.34 8.82 -10.77
C ALA A 108 2.54 9.43 -11.49
N PHE A 109 3.65 8.68 -11.56
CA PHE A 109 4.88 9.16 -12.20
C PHE A 109 4.71 9.21 -13.72
N GLY A 110 5.25 10.26 -14.36
CA GLY A 110 5.21 10.41 -15.82
C GLY A 110 5.70 9.17 -16.57
N PRO A 111 6.88 8.61 -16.22
CA PRO A 111 7.36 7.36 -16.80
C PRO A 111 6.42 6.17 -16.59
N SER A 112 5.77 6.06 -15.44
CA SER A 112 4.81 4.99 -15.15
C SER A 112 3.51 5.13 -15.94
N ILE A 113 3.03 6.36 -16.14
CA ILE A 113 1.88 6.66 -17.00
C ILE A 113 2.20 6.21 -18.43
N GLU A 114 3.37 6.60 -18.94
CA GLU A 114 3.80 6.22 -20.28
C GLU A 114 3.95 4.71 -20.44
N ALA A 115 4.62 4.07 -19.47
CA ALA A 115 4.81 2.62 -19.48
C ALA A 115 3.47 1.84 -19.53
N PHE A 116 2.41 2.35 -18.90
CA PHE A 116 1.11 1.67 -18.91
C PHE A 116 0.46 1.60 -20.30
N HIS A 117 0.75 2.56 -21.20
CA HIS A 117 0.27 2.50 -22.59
C HIS A 117 0.79 1.24 -23.31
N HIS A 118 1.99 0.80 -22.97
CA HIS A 118 2.64 -0.39 -23.52
C HIS A 118 2.37 -1.66 -22.70
N CYS A 119 1.77 -1.52 -21.50
CA CYS A 119 1.37 -2.64 -20.66
C CYS A 119 0.13 -3.35 -21.23
N ARG A 120 -0.04 -4.62 -20.84
CA ARG A 120 -1.30 -5.37 -21.05
C ARG A 120 -2.48 -4.57 -20.49
N PRO A 121 -3.69 -4.68 -21.07
CA PRO A 121 -4.89 -3.97 -20.59
C PRO A 121 -5.45 -4.59 -19.30
N VAL A 122 -4.60 -4.71 -18.29
CA VAL A 122 -4.90 -5.25 -16.97
C VAL A 122 -4.31 -4.30 -15.94
N LEU A 123 -5.13 -3.91 -14.97
CA LEU A 123 -4.74 -3.11 -13.83
C LEU A 123 -5.16 -3.83 -12.56
N GLN A 124 -4.24 -3.99 -11.62
CA GLN A 124 -4.52 -4.52 -10.30
C GLN A 124 -4.50 -3.38 -9.28
N ILE A 125 -5.42 -3.39 -8.33
CA ILE A 125 -5.44 -2.44 -7.22
C ILE A 125 -5.48 -3.16 -5.88
N ASP A 126 -4.79 -2.61 -4.89
CA ASP A 126 -4.80 -3.10 -3.51
C ASP A 126 -4.57 -1.95 -2.53
N GLY A 127 -5.00 -2.16 -1.28
CA GLY A 127 -4.80 -1.23 -0.17
C GLY A 127 -3.90 -1.84 0.90
N THR A 128 -3.12 -1.01 1.59
CA THR A 128 -2.38 -1.43 2.78
C THR A 128 -2.39 -0.34 3.86
N PHE A 129 -2.25 -0.76 5.11
CA PHE A 129 -2.24 0.13 6.26
C PHE A 129 -0.89 0.86 6.36
N LEU A 130 -0.93 2.18 6.52
CA LEU A 130 0.26 2.92 6.92
C LEU A 130 0.48 2.77 8.42
N CYS A 131 1.72 2.46 8.78
CA CYS A 131 2.16 2.42 10.17
C CYS A 131 2.56 3.83 10.61
N GLY A 132 1.90 4.41 11.61
CA GLY A 132 2.28 5.73 12.10
C GLY A 132 1.31 6.33 13.11
N LYS A 133 1.50 7.61 13.43
CA LYS A 133 0.58 8.39 14.27
C LYS A 133 -0.81 8.51 13.62
N TYR A 134 -0.84 8.62 12.29
CA TYR A 134 -2.06 8.76 11.50
C TYR A 134 -2.37 7.43 10.82
N THR A 135 -3.61 6.94 11.00
CA THR A 135 -4.06 5.59 10.57
C THR A 135 -4.47 5.53 9.09
N GLY A 136 -3.76 6.28 8.25
CA GLY A 136 -4.02 6.35 6.81
C GLY A 136 -3.79 5.02 6.09
N LYS A 137 -4.18 5.00 4.82
CA LYS A 137 -4.12 3.83 3.95
C LYS A 137 -3.37 4.20 2.67
N LEU A 138 -2.46 3.34 2.23
CA LEU A 138 -1.79 3.46 0.94
C LEU A 138 -2.53 2.59 -0.06
N LEU A 139 -3.14 3.22 -1.05
CA LEU A 139 -3.72 2.54 -2.21
C LEU A 139 -2.68 2.50 -3.32
N VAL A 140 -2.55 1.36 -3.99
CA VAL A 140 -1.59 1.17 -5.08
C VAL A 140 -2.30 0.54 -6.27
N ALA A 141 -1.97 1.05 -7.46
CA ALA A 141 -2.36 0.46 -8.73
C ALA A 141 -1.11 -0.05 -9.46
N THR A 142 -1.18 -1.27 -9.97
CA THR A 142 -0.10 -1.92 -10.73
C THR A 142 -0.60 -2.43 -12.07
N GLY A 143 0.13 -2.12 -13.13
CA GLY A 143 -0.01 -2.73 -14.45
C GLY A 143 0.88 -3.96 -14.60
N VAL A 144 0.75 -4.63 -15.74
CA VAL A 144 1.59 -5.76 -16.13
C VAL A 144 2.12 -5.53 -17.53
N ASP A 145 3.43 -5.54 -17.71
CA ASP A 145 4.05 -5.31 -19.02
C ASP A 145 3.95 -6.55 -19.95
N GLY A 146 4.54 -6.44 -21.15
CA GLY A 146 4.59 -7.54 -22.11
C GLY A 146 5.29 -8.80 -21.58
N ASN A 147 6.26 -8.62 -20.68
CA ASN A 147 7.10 -9.66 -20.09
C ASN A 147 6.56 -10.23 -18.77
N ASN A 148 5.34 -9.84 -18.38
CA ASN A 148 4.69 -10.22 -17.12
C ASN A 148 5.39 -9.67 -15.86
N SER A 149 6.17 -8.59 -15.99
CA SER A 149 6.69 -7.83 -14.86
C SER A 149 5.64 -6.84 -14.36
N LEU A 150 5.61 -6.63 -13.04
CA LEU A 150 4.73 -5.66 -12.40
C LEU A 150 5.27 -4.25 -12.61
N VAL A 151 4.38 -3.33 -12.99
CA VAL A 151 4.70 -1.91 -13.15
C VAL A 151 3.82 -1.11 -12.20
N PRO A 152 4.36 -0.54 -11.11
CA PRO A 152 3.60 0.39 -10.27
C PRO A 152 3.23 1.64 -11.07
N VAL A 153 1.93 1.94 -11.16
CA VAL A 153 1.43 3.02 -12.01
C VAL A 153 0.92 4.23 -11.25
N ALA A 154 0.23 4.01 -10.13
CA ALA A 154 -0.36 5.09 -9.36
C ALA A 154 -0.51 4.73 -7.90
N PHE A 155 -0.55 5.75 -7.06
CA PHE A 155 -0.54 5.64 -5.61
C PHE A 155 -1.49 6.67 -5.02
N ALA A 156 -2.04 6.37 -3.85
CA ALA A 156 -2.73 7.36 -3.05
C ALA A 156 -2.56 7.10 -1.56
N VAL A 157 -2.43 8.17 -0.77
CA VAL A 157 -2.63 8.12 0.68
C VAL A 157 -4.02 8.66 0.96
N VAL A 158 -4.87 7.83 1.58
CA VAL A 158 -6.25 8.18 1.92
C VAL A 158 -6.50 7.97 3.41
N GLU A 159 -7.55 8.62 3.92
CA GLU A 159 -7.91 8.53 5.33
C GLU A 159 -8.50 7.15 5.71
N GLU A 160 -9.23 6.51 4.77
CA GLU A 160 -9.98 5.27 5.00
C GLU A 160 -10.23 4.53 3.68
N GLU A 161 -10.35 3.20 3.71
CA GLU A 161 -10.72 2.37 2.55
C GLU A 161 -12.25 2.31 2.37
N ASN A 162 -12.89 3.45 2.13
CA ASN A 162 -14.33 3.53 1.88
C ASN A 162 -14.65 3.75 0.39
N THR A 163 -15.94 3.72 0.02
CA THR A 163 -16.41 3.92 -1.35
C THR A 163 -15.96 5.25 -1.95
N ASP A 164 -15.90 6.33 -1.17
CA ASP A 164 -15.50 7.66 -1.63
C ASP A 164 -14.00 7.71 -1.94
N SER A 165 -13.15 7.19 -1.06
CA SER A 165 -11.70 7.08 -1.29
C SER A 165 -11.38 6.23 -2.51
N TRP A 166 -12.03 5.07 -2.65
CA TRP A 166 -11.84 4.20 -3.80
C TRP A 166 -12.36 4.81 -5.10
N GLY A 167 -13.53 5.47 -5.08
CA GLY A 167 -14.08 6.16 -6.25
C GLY A 167 -13.17 7.31 -6.71
N TRP A 168 -12.69 8.09 -5.75
CA TRP A 168 -11.72 9.15 -6.02
C TRP A 168 -10.43 8.61 -6.64
N PHE A 169 -9.83 7.57 -6.06
CA PHE A 169 -8.61 6.94 -6.59
C PHE A 169 -8.83 6.37 -8.01
N LEU A 170 -9.93 5.65 -8.21
CA LEU A 170 -10.29 5.03 -9.48
C LEU A 170 -10.56 6.06 -10.58
N SER A 171 -11.22 7.18 -10.26
CA SER A 171 -11.48 8.26 -11.22
C SER A 171 -10.18 8.96 -11.67
N LEU A 172 -9.23 9.18 -10.75
CA LEU A 172 -7.94 9.78 -11.07
C LEU A 172 -7.04 8.86 -11.90
N ILE A 173 -7.02 7.56 -11.61
CA ILE A 173 -6.36 6.57 -12.49
C ILE A 173 -6.95 6.62 -13.88
N ARG A 174 -8.29 6.67 -13.99
CA ARG A 174 -8.98 6.74 -15.28
C ARG A 174 -8.65 8.02 -16.05
N MET A 175 -8.53 9.14 -15.35
CA MET A 175 -8.24 10.45 -15.93
C MET A 175 -6.79 10.61 -16.37
N HIS A 176 -5.82 10.06 -15.63
CA HIS A 176 -4.41 10.35 -15.83
C HIS A 176 -3.55 9.20 -16.35
N VAL A 177 -4.00 7.95 -16.19
CA VAL A 177 -3.18 6.76 -16.49
C VAL A 177 -3.81 5.86 -17.55
N THR A 178 -5.14 5.72 -17.55
CA THR A 178 -5.82 4.65 -18.28
C THR A 178 -6.81 5.13 -19.36
N GLN A 179 -6.38 6.06 -20.21
CA GLN A 179 -7.16 6.62 -21.34
C GLN A 179 -7.27 5.64 -22.53
N ARG A 180 -7.63 4.38 -22.26
CA ARG A 180 -7.94 3.35 -23.27
C ARG A 180 -9.14 2.50 -22.83
N VAL A 181 -9.81 1.92 -23.82
CA VAL A 181 -10.96 1.04 -23.62
C VAL A 181 -10.54 -0.37 -23.21
N GLY A 182 -11.47 -1.12 -22.62
CA GLY A 182 -11.32 -2.56 -22.42
C GLY A 182 -10.31 -3.00 -21.35
N ILE A 183 -10.04 -2.17 -20.35
CA ILE A 183 -9.11 -2.55 -19.28
C ILE A 183 -9.78 -3.50 -18.28
N CYS A 184 -9.12 -4.60 -17.96
CA CYS A 184 -9.50 -5.48 -16.87
C CYS A 184 -8.99 -4.91 -15.53
N LEU A 185 -9.90 -4.46 -14.68
CA LEU A 185 -9.57 -4.04 -13.31
C LEU A 185 -9.69 -5.25 -12.38
N ILE A 186 -8.62 -5.58 -11.67
CA ILE A 186 -8.56 -6.67 -10.71
C ILE A 186 -8.39 -6.09 -9.31
N SER A 187 -9.27 -6.43 -8.38
CA SER A 187 -9.17 -5.98 -6.99
C SER A 187 -9.50 -7.08 -5.99
N ASP A 188 -9.43 -6.78 -4.71
CA ASP A 188 -10.10 -7.56 -3.68
C ASP A 188 -11.65 -7.50 -3.80
N ARG A 189 -12.35 -8.07 -2.81
CA ARG A 189 -13.83 -8.05 -2.73
C ARG A 189 -14.37 -7.05 -1.70
N HIS A 190 -13.62 -6.02 -1.35
CA HIS A 190 -14.07 -5.01 -0.40
C HIS A 190 -15.29 -4.26 -0.95
N ALA A 191 -16.31 -4.07 -0.12
CA ALA A 191 -17.58 -3.47 -0.54
C ALA A 191 -17.39 -2.06 -1.12
N GLY A 192 -16.46 -1.29 -0.56
CA GLY A 192 -16.10 0.03 -1.07
C GLY A 192 -15.53 0.00 -2.49
N ILE A 193 -14.70 -1.00 -2.82
CA ILE A 193 -14.15 -1.16 -4.17
C ILE A 193 -15.24 -1.58 -5.16
N ILE A 194 -16.09 -2.54 -4.77
CA ILE A 194 -17.18 -3.03 -5.62
C ILE A 194 -18.12 -1.88 -5.98
N ALA A 195 -18.52 -1.08 -4.98
CA ALA A 195 -19.36 0.08 -5.20
C ALA A 195 -18.68 1.13 -6.10
N ALA A 196 -17.41 1.45 -5.83
CA ALA A 196 -16.65 2.41 -6.63
C ALA A 196 -16.43 1.96 -8.09
N ALA A 197 -16.11 0.69 -8.33
CA ALA A 197 -15.89 0.15 -9.67
C ALA A 197 -17.19 0.03 -10.49
N SER A 198 -18.33 -0.14 -9.82
CA SER A 198 -19.65 -0.23 -10.45
C SER A 198 -20.26 1.14 -10.77
N ASP A 199 -19.76 2.21 -10.16
CA ASP A 199 -20.21 3.58 -10.42
C ASP A 199 -19.71 4.06 -11.81
N PRO A 200 -20.62 4.37 -12.76
CA PRO A 200 -20.25 4.82 -14.09
C PRO A 200 -19.38 6.09 -14.10
N ARG A 201 -19.50 6.94 -13.07
CA ARG A 201 -18.72 8.19 -12.95
C ARG A 201 -17.22 7.94 -12.79
N ASN A 202 -16.83 6.78 -12.28
CA ASN A 202 -15.42 6.42 -12.10
C ASN A 202 -14.82 5.78 -13.37
N GLY A 203 -15.64 5.50 -14.39
CA GLY A 203 -15.19 5.03 -15.71
C GLY A 203 -14.69 3.59 -15.76
N TRP A 204 -15.04 2.74 -14.78
CA TRP A 204 -14.63 1.32 -14.75
C TRP A 204 -15.71 0.35 -15.24
N THR A 205 -16.80 0.89 -15.78
CA THR A 205 -17.88 0.16 -16.43
C THR A 205 -17.63 -0.02 -17.94
N LYS A 206 -18.41 -0.88 -18.59
CA LYS A 206 -18.32 -1.12 -20.03
C LYS A 206 -18.61 0.18 -20.82
N PRO A 207 -17.96 0.41 -21.97
CA PRO A 207 -16.93 -0.44 -22.61
C PRO A 207 -15.49 -0.21 -22.10
N TYR A 208 -15.29 0.73 -21.18
CA TYR A 208 -13.97 1.20 -20.77
C TYR A 208 -13.26 0.28 -19.78
N GLY A 209 -14.02 -0.37 -18.89
CA GLY A 209 -13.50 -1.22 -17.83
C GLY A 209 -14.31 -2.49 -17.62
N TYR A 210 -13.62 -3.52 -17.13
CA TYR A 210 -14.20 -4.78 -16.71
C TYR A 210 -13.64 -5.15 -15.34
N HIS A 211 -14.46 -5.04 -14.31
CA HIS A 211 -14.05 -5.40 -12.95
C HIS A 211 -14.05 -6.93 -12.73
N ARG A 212 -12.99 -7.45 -12.12
CA ARG A 212 -12.78 -8.85 -11.76
C ARG A 212 -12.16 -8.94 -10.37
N PHE A 213 -12.33 -10.09 -9.74
CA PHE A 213 -11.80 -10.34 -8.40
C PHE A 213 -10.47 -11.07 -8.44
N CYS A 214 -9.56 -10.67 -7.57
CA CYS A 214 -8.25 -11.27 -7.42
C CYS A 214 -8.40 -12.70 -6.84
N VAL A 215 -7.96 -13.69 -7.60
CA VAL A 215 -7.98 -15.11 -7.22
C VAL A 215 -7.25 -15.35 -5.90
N ARG A 216 -6.12 -14.65 -5.66
CA ARG A 216 -5.38 -14.74 -4.39
C ARG A 216 -6.27 -14.38 -3.20
N HIS A 217 -7.06 -13.30 -3.33
CA HIS A 217 -7.98 -12.86 -2.29
C HIS A 217 -9.16 -13.81 -2.15
N ILE A 218 -9.75 -14.30 -3.25
CA ILE A 218 -10.81 -15.32 -3.20
C ILE A 218 -10.31 -16.57 -2.46
N ALA A 219 -9.13 -17.09 -2.82
CA ALA A 219 -8.56 -18.27 -2.21
C ALA A 219 -8.19 -18.07 -0.73
N SER A 220 -7.68 -16.88 -0.37
CA SER A 220 -7.43 -16.51 1.03
C SER A 220 -8.72 -16.51 1.85
N ASN A 221 -9.78 -15.86 1.34
CA ASN A 221 -11.08 -15.80 2.02
C ASN A 221 -11.74 -17.18 2.11
N PHE A 222 -11.68 -17.97 1.04
CA PHE A 222 -12.15 -19.36 1.04
C PHE A 222 -11.45 -20.20 2.11
N HIS A 223 -10.13 -20.07 2.24
CA HIS A 223 -9.38 -20.80 3.26
C HIS A 223 -9.71 -20.34 4.68
N LYS A 224 -9.94 -19.03 4.90
CA LYS A 224 -10.36 -18.53 6.22
C LYS A 224 -11.68 -19.16 6.68
N THR A 225 -12.63 -19.38 5.78
CA THR A 225 -13.95 -19.94 6.10
C THR A 225 -13.95 -21.46 6.13
N HIS A 226 -13.39 -22.13 5.12
CA HIS A 226 -13.48 -23.59 4.96
C HIS A 226 -12.29 -24.35 5.55
N LYS A 227 -11.19 -23.65 5.88
CA LYS A 227 -9.94 -24.22 6.43
C LYS A 227 -9.33 -25.38 5.62
N ASN A 228 -9.72 -25.54 4.35
CA ASN A 228 -9.28 -26.63 3.49
C ASN A 228 -8.15 -26.17 2.55
N MET A 229 -6.91 -26.58 2.83
CA MET A 229 -5.74 -26.21 2.01
C MET A 229 -5.74 -26.88 0.63
N LYS A 230 -6.23 -28.12 0.53
CA LYS A 230 -6.31 -28.84 -0.75
C LYS A 230 -7.28 -28.14 -1.70
N ALA A 231 -8.47 -27.79 -1.20
CA ALA A 231 -9.47 -27.06 -1.98
C ALA A 231 -8.99 -25.65 -2.35
N LYS A 232 -8.30 -24.94 -1.44
CA LYS A 232 -7.65 -23.66 -1.75
C LYS A 232 -6.65 -23.77 -2.91
N ASN A 233 -5.76 -24.76 -2.87
CA ASN A 233 -4.77 -24.98 -3.92
C ASN A 233 -5.41 -25.36 -5.25
N LEU A 234 -6.46 -26.19 -5.21
CA LEU A 234 -7.21 -26.57 -6.40
C LEU A 234 -7.99 -25.40 -7.00
N LEU A 235 -8.54 -24.50 -6.19
CA LEU A 235 -9.17 -23.25 -6.65
C LEU A 235 -8.17 -22.38 -7.40
N ILE A 236 -6.99 -22.14 -6.82
CA ILE A 236 -5.92 -21.36 -7.47
C ILE A 236 -5.51 -22.03 -8.78
N HIS A 237 -5.28 -23.36 -8.76
CA HIS A 237 -4.91 -24.11 -9.96
C HIS A 237 -5.97 -24.02 -11.06
N THR A 238 -7.25 -24.11 -10.69
CA THR A 238 -8.39 -23.99 -11.61
C THR A 238 -8.42 -22.62 -12.26
N ALA A 239 -8.27 -21.56 -11.47
CA ALA A 239 -8.32 -20.19 -11.96
C ALA A 239 -7.12 -19.80 -12.84
N SER A 240 -5.98 -20.48 -12.72
CA SER A 240 -4.80 -20.28 -13.56
C SER A 240 -4.88 -20.95 -14.93
N GLN A 241 -5.97 -21.69 -15.23
CA GLN A 241 -6.08 -22.39 -16.51
C GLN A 241 -6.41 -21.42 -17.66
N THR A 242 -5.60 -21.49 -18.72
CA THR A 242 -5.76 -20.67 -19.93
C THR A 242 -6.73 -21.27 -20.96
N GLN A 243 -7.16 -22.52 -20.77
CA GLN A 243 -8.08 -23.23 -21.66
C GLN A 243 -9.38 -23.57 -20.93
N LYS A 244 -10.52 -23.22 -21.54
CA LYS A 244 -11.86 -23.50 -20.98
C LYS A 244 -12.03 -24.97 -20.61
N ARG A 245 -11.64 -25.90 -21.49
CA ARG A 245 -11.71 -27.35 -21.21
C ARG A 245 -10.95 -27.76 -19.94
N LYS A 246 -9.76 -27.18 -19.71
CA LYS A 246 -8.96 -27.45 -18.50
C LYS A 246 -9.62 -26.80 -17.28
N PHE A 247 -10.03 -25.55 -17.39
CA PHE A 247 -10.80 -24.86 -16.34
C PHE A 247 -11.99 -25.70 -15.90
N ASP A 248 -12.86 -26.10 -16.83
CA ASP A 248 -14.07 -26.88 -16.55
C ASP A 248 -13.74 -28.22 -15.88
N LYS A 249 -12.66 -28.89 -16.31
CA LYS A 249 -12.18 -30.15 -15.71
C LYS A 249 -11.79 -29.95 -14.25
N TYR A 250 -10.98 -28.94 -13.93
CA TYR A 250 -10.51 -28.72 -12.57
C TYR A 250 -11.59 -28.08 -11.68
N PHE A 251 -12.48 -27.28 -12.25
CA PHE A 251 -13.62 -26.72 -11.54
C PHE A 251 -14.58 -27.82 -11.06
N LYS A 252 -14.87 -28.82 -11.90
CA LYS A 252 -15.64 -30.01 -11.47
C LYS A 252 -14.98 -30.72 -10.29
N LYS A 253 -13.66 -30.90 -10.32
CA LYS A 253 -12.91 -31.50 -9.20
C LYS A 253 -12.97 -30.64 -7.94
N PHE A 254 -12.93 -29.32 -8.09
CA PHE A 254 -13.04 -28.38 -6.97
C PHE A 254 -14.40 -28.50 -6.29
N VAL A 255 -15.49 -28.51 -7.08
CA VAL A 255 -16.85 -28.63 -6.54
C VAL A 255 -17.05 -29.97 -5.81
N GLN A 256 -16.57 -31.08 -6.38
CA GLN A 256 -16.64 -32.40 -5.73
C GLN A 256 -15.92 -32.40 -4.37
N LEU A 257 -14.69 -31.88 -4.36
CA LEU A 257 -13.90 -31.79 -3.13
C LEU A 257 -14.54 -30.87 -2.08
N ASP A 258 -15.18 -29.77 -2.48
CA ASP A 258 -15.85 -28.88 -1.53
C ASP A 258 -17.09 -29.55 -0.91
N SER A 259 -17.88 -30.26 -1.73
CA SER A 259 -19.07 -30.99 -1.26
C SER A 259 -18.75 -32.14 -0.30
N GLU A 260 -17.63 -32.84 -0.48
CA GLU A 260 -17.19 -33.92 0.42
C GLU A 260 -16.83 -33.42 1.83
N TYR A 261 -16.46 -32.15 1.96
CA TYR A 261 -16.07 -31.52 3.23
C TYR A 261 -17.19 -30.67 3.85
N ALA A 262 -18.28 -30.43 3.12
CA ALA A 262 -19.46 -29.71 3.60
C ALA A 262 -20.54 -30.65 4.19
N ALA A 263 -20.36 -31.97 4.06
CA ALA A 263 -21.14 -33.02 4.72
C ALA A 263 -20.50 -33.43 6.04
#